data_AF-A0A8C2RTT6-F1
#
_entry.id   AF-A0A8C2RTT6-F1
#
_cell.length_a   1.000
_cell.length_b   1.000
_cell.length_c   1.000
_cell.angle_alpha   90.00
_cell.angle_beta   90.00
_cell.angle_gamma   90.00
#
_symmetry.space_group_name_H-M   'P 1'
#
loop_
_entity.id
_entity.type
_entity.pdbx_description
1 polymer ?
#
loop_
_entity_poly.entity_id
_entity_poly.type
_entity_poly.pdbx_seq_one_letter_code
_entity_poly.pdbx_strand_id
1 'polypeptide(L)'
;RLLPPWDSPGPEHWCKLHPIANGNNQSPIDIKTSETKRDPSLKPLSISYNPATAKEIVNVGHSFHVNFEDSDNRSGEPNDPPDFCL
;
A
#
# COMPACT_ATOMS: atom_id res chain seq x y z
N ARG A 1 21.11 -16.28 21.51
CA ARG A 1 21.59 -16.07 20.13
C ARG A 1 20.51 -15.28 19.42
N LEU A 2 20.75 -14.00 19.11
CA LEU A 2 19.81 -13.20 18.32
C LEU A 2 19.75 -13.80 16.91
N LEU A 3 18.54 -13.93 16.35
CA LEU A 3 18.37 -14.37 14.97
C LEU A 3 18.97 -13.31 14.01
N PRO A 4 19.54 -13.69 12.86
CA PRO A 4 20.00 -12.72 11.87
C PRO A 4 18.83 -11.81 11.44
N PRO A 5 19.11 -10.56 11.01
CA PRO A 5 18.08 -9.56 10.68
C PRO A 5 17.12 -9.94 9.54
N TRP A 6 17.38 -11.06 8.85
CA TRP A 6 16.52 -11.61 7.80
C TRP A 6 15.56 -12.69 8.30
N ASP A 7 15.76 -13.20 9.52
CA ASP A 7 14.89 -14.15 10.21
C ASP A 7 13.85 -13.39 11.07
N SER A 8 13.18 -12.41 10.47
CA SER A 8 11.94 -11.93 11.08
C SER A 8 11.01 -13.13 11.17
N PRO A 9 10.52 -13.48 12.38
CA PRO A 9 9.65 -14.63 12.51
C PRO A 9 8.41 -14.38 11.64
N GLY A 10 7.86 -15.45 11.06
CA GLY A 10 6.80 -15.35 10.05
C GLY A 10 5.55 -14.61 10.53
N PRO A 11 4.57 -14.37 9.65
CA PRO A 11 3.35 -13.62 9.97
C PRO A 11 2.64 -14.06 11.26
N GLU A 12 2.72 -15.36 11.60
CA GLU A 12 2.18 -15.94 12.82
C GLU A 12 2.79 -15.37 14.11
N HIS A 13 3.91 -14.67 14.03
CA HIS A 13 4.65 -14.11 15.14
C HIS A 13 4.72 -12.58 15.14
N TRP A 14 4.27 -11.89 14.09
CA TRP A 14 4.36 -10.43 13.98
C TRP A 14 3.68 -9.71 15.14
N CYS A 15 2.61 -10.29 15.70
CA CYS A 15 1.88 -9.75 16.84
C CYS A 15 2.73 -9.56 18.11
N LYS A 16 3.86 -10.27 18.24
CA LYS A 16 4.79 -10.13 19.37
C LYS A 16 5.49 -8.76 19.38
N LEU A 17 5.73 -8.19 18.20
CA LEU A 17 6.41 -6.90 18.03
C LEU A 17 5.44 -5.79 17.57
N HIS A 18 4.41 -6.17 16.83
CA HIS A 18 3.40 -5.28 16.26
C HIS A 18 2.01 -5.78 16.69
N PRO A 19 1.51 -5.43 17.89
CA PRO A 19 0.24 -5.96 18.40
C PRO A 19 -0.96 -5.79 17.46
N ILE A 20 -0.95 -4.77 16.62
CA ILE A 20 -1.97 -4.53 15.59
C ILE A 20 -2.08 -5.66 14.55
N ALA A 21 -1.04 -6.47 14.38
CA ALA A 21 -1.06 -7.65 13.50
C ALA A 21 -2.03 -8.75 14.00
N ASN A 22 -2.51 -8.66 15.24
CA ASN A 22 -3.57 -9.52 15.79
C ASN A 22 -4.93 -8.80 15.88
N GLY A 23 -5.12 -7.72 15.12
CA GLY A 23 -6.38 -6.97 15.06
C GLY A 23 -7.43 -7.65 14.17
N ASN A 24 -8.68 -7.17 14.25
CA ASN A 24 -9.80 -7.74 13.50
C ASN A 24 -9.89 -7.27 12.04
N ASN A 25 -9.17 -6.21 11.67
CA ASN A 25 -9.24 -5.58 10.35
C ASN A 25 -7.89 -5.70 9.62
N GLN A 26 -7.38 -6.93 9.48
CA GLN A 26 -6.13 -7.21 8.78
C GLN A 26 -6.36 -7.45 7.28
N SER A 27 -5.31 -7.23 6.50
CA SER A 27 -5.22 -7.61 5.09
C SER A 27 -4.02 -8.55 4.89
N PRO A 28 -4.00 -9.39 3.82
CA PRO A 28 -5.03 -9.54 2.80
C PRO A 28 -6.26 -10.34 3.29
N ILE A 29 -7.37 -10.26 2.54
CA ILE A 29 -8.54 -11.11 2.70
C ILE A 29 -8.90 -11.81 1.39
N ASP A 30 -9.65 -12.90 1.47
CA ASP A 30 -10.28 -13.52 0.31
C ASP A 30 -11.54 -12.73 -0.10
N ILE A 31 -11.54 -12.16 -1.31
CA ILE A 31 -12.69 -11.41 -1.84
C ILE A 31 -13.63 -12.38 -2.54
N LYS A 32 -14.67 -12.80 -1.83
CA LYS A 32 -15.75 -13.61 -2.41
C LYS A 32 -16.71 -12.73 -3.20
N THR A 33 -16.58 -12.71 -4.52
CA THR A 33 -17.38 -11.84 -5.40
C THR A 33 -18.89 -11.97 -5.15
N SER A 34 -19.39 -13.18 -4.84
CA SER A 34 -20.81 -13.44 -4.52
C SER A 34 -21.31 -12.76 -3.24
N GLU A 35 -20.41 -12.43 -2.31
CA GLU A 35 -20.72 -11.79 -1.02
C GLU A 35 -20.47 -10.27 -1.06
N THR A 36 -19.95 -9.74 -2.18
CA THR A 36 -19.71 -8.30 -2.32
C THR A 36 -21.02 -7.52 -2.48
N LYS A 37 -21.05 -6.32 -1.90
CA LYS A 37 -22.19 -5.41 -2.02
C LYS A 37 -21.88 -4.36 -3.08
N ARG A 38 -22.69 -4.29 -4.13
CA ARG A 38 -22.58 -3.24 -5.14
C ARG A 38 -22.97 -1.91 -4.52
N ASP A 39 -22.05 -0.95 -4.51
CA ASP A 39 -22.33 0.43 -4.16
C ASP A 39 -22.43 1.29 -5.44
N PRO A 40 -23.64 1.73 -5.85
CA PRO A 40 -23.82 2.57 -7.03
C PRO A 40 -23.23 3.98 -6.89
N SER A 41 -22.88 4.42 -5.67
CA SER A 41 -22.32 5.75 -5.42
C SER A 41 -20.82 5.83 -5.70
N LEU A 42 -20.13 4.68 -5.81
CA LEU A 42 -18.73 4.61 -6.19
C LEU A 42 -18.54 5.15 -7.62
N LYS A 43 -17.66 6.14 -7.74
CA LYS A 43 -17.30 6.74 -9.02
C LYS A 43 -16.15 5.94 -9.66
N PRO A 44 -16.04 5.93 -11.00
CA PRO A 44 -14.85 5.43 -11.66
C PRO A 44 -13.61 6.19 -11.19
N LEU A 45 -12.51 5.46 -11.01
CA LEU A 45 -11.19 6.07 -10.75
C LEU A 45 -10.66 6.70 -12.05
N SER A 46 -10.16 7.92 -11.97
CA SER A 46 -9.56 8.66 -13.09
C SER A 46 -8.17 9.14 -12.69
N ILE A 47 -7.14 8.34 -12.96
CA ILE A 47 -5.77 8.63 -12.53
C ILE A 47 -4.92 9.08 -13.72
N SER A 48 -4.20 10.20 -13.56
CA SER A 48 -3.16 10.65 -14.48
C SER A 48 -1.79 10.40 -13.86
N TYR A 49 -0.89 9.75 -14.59
CA TYR A 49 0.47 9.48 -14.13
C TYR A 49 1.48 10.30 -14.92
N ASN A 50 2.37 10.99 -14.21
CA ASN A 50 3.51 11.64 -14.84
C ASN A 50 4.76 10.76 -14.72
N PRO A 51 5.22 10.07 -15.79
CA PRO A 51 6.37 9.18 -15.69
C PRO A 51 7.68 9.89 -15.31
N ALA A 52 7.77 11.21 -15.48
CA ALA A 52 8.96 11.99 -15.12
C ALA A 52 9.14 12.15 -13.59
N THR A 53 8.13 11.83 -12.78
CA THR A 53 8.22 11.85 -11.32
C THR A 53 8.87 10.57 -10.77
N ALA A 54 8.91 9.47 -11.52
CA ALA A 54 9.61 8.24 -11.10
C ALA A 54 11.14 8.46 -11.05
N LYS A 55 11.78 8.18 -9.92
CA LYS A 55 13.21 8.48 -9.71
C LYS A 55 14.10 7.26 -9.56
N GLU A 56 13.71 6.32 -8.71
CA GLU A 56 14.57 5.20 -8.35
C GLU A 56 13.79 3.93 -8.05
N ILE A 57 14.48 2.81 -8.24
CA ILE A 57 14.04 1.49 -7.82
C ILE A 57 14.97 1.03 -6.71
N VAL A 58 14.43 0.73 -5.53
CA VAL A 58 15.20 0.40 -4.34
C VAL A 58 14.80 -0.99 -3.82
N ASN A 59 15.78 -1.87 -3.61
CA ASN A 59 15.56 -3.13 -2.90
C ASN A 59 15.65 -2.86 -1.38
N VAL A 60 14.55 -3.06 -0.67
CA VAL A 60 14.44 -2.82 0.79
C VAL A 60 14.50 -4.11 1.61
N GLY A 61 14.92 -5.21 0.99
CA GLY A 61 15.10 -6.53 1.63
C GLY A 61 13.84 -7.39 1.64
N HIS A 62 12.66 -6.81 1.86
CA HIS A 62 11.37 -7.52 1.91
C HIS A 62 10.48 -7.26 0.67
N SER A 63 10.84 -6.29 -0.16
CA SER A 63 10.21 -5.95 -1.43
C SER A 63 11.17 -5.08 -2.25
N PHE A 64 10.73 -4.58 -3.40
CA PHE A 64 11.33 -3.43 -4.07
C PHE A 64 10.33 -2.28 -4.12
N HIS A 65 10.82 -1.05 -3.95
CA HIS A 65 10.02 0.17 -4.05
C HIS A 65 10.40 0.91 -5.32
N VAL A 66 9.39 1.56 -5.93
CA VAL A 66 9.61 2.58 -6.96
C VAL A 66 9.26 3.91 -6.32
N ASN A 67 10.24 4.79 -6.17
CA ASN A 67 10.03 6.09 -5.53
C ASN A 67 9.66 7.14 -6.58
N PHE A 68 8.61 7.90 -6.30
CA PHE A 68 8.14 9.02 -7.11
C PHE A 68 8.36 10.33 -6.36
N GLU A 69 8.93 11.34 -7.01
CA GLU A 69 9.04 12.71 -6.50
C GLU A 69 7.87 13.52 -7.07
N ASP A 70 6.80 13.59 -6.30
CA ASP A 70 5.54 14.21 -6.73
C ASP A 70 5.00 15.24 -5.72
N SER A 71 5.91 16.05 -5.16
CA SER A 71 5.55 17.14 -4.23
C SER A 71 4.61 18.18 -4.84
N ASP A 72 4.57 18.26 -6.17
CA ASP A 72 3.79 19.24 -6.92
C ASP A 72 2.50 18.63 -7.51
N ASN A 73 2.10 17.43 -7.03
CA ASN A 73 0.85 16.72 -7.39
C ASN A 73 0.62 16.57 -8.91
N ARG A 74 1.67 16.17 -9.64
CA ARG A 74 1.70 15.98 -11.10
C ARG A 74 1.10 14.64 -11.52
N SER A 75 0.91 13.72 -10.58
CA SER A 75 0.17 12.47 -10.72
C SER A 75 -0.93 12.40 -9.66
N GLY A 76 -2.10 11.89 -10.02
CA GLY A 76 -3.28 11.88 -9.13
C GLY A 76 -4.58 11.97 -9.94
N GLU A 77 -5.73 12.12 -9.29
CA GLU A 77 -6.92 12.45 -10.07
C GLU A 77 -6.86 13.91 -10.55
N PRO A 78 -7.24 14.20 -11.81
CA PRO A 78 -7.19 15.55 -12.39
C PRO A 78 -7.95 16.66 -11.64
N ASN A 79 -8.70 16.33 -10.58
CA ASN A 79 -9.47 17.27 -9.76
C ASN A 79 -9.26 17.07 -8.25
N ASP A 80 -8.27 16.27 -7.83
CA ASP A 80 -8.00 16.08 -6.42
C ASP A 80 -7.34 17.33 -5.82
N PRO A 81 -7.77 17.77 -4.62
CA PRO A 81 -7.06 18.80 -3.90
C PRO A 81 -5.64 18.32 -3.55
N PRO A 82 -4.65 19.23 -3.47
CA PRO A 82 -3.23 18.89 -3.33
C PRO A 82 -2.84 18.10 -2.06
N ASP A 83 -3.77 17.85 -1.13
CA ASP A 83 -3.53 17.16 0.14
C ASP A 83 -3.97 15.67 0.13
N PHE A 84 -4.47 15.14 -1.00
CA PHE A 84 -4.75 13.71 -1.14
C PHE A 84 -3.57 12.99 -1.81
N CYS A 85 -2.55 12.66 -1.03
CA CYS A 85 -1.61 11.62 -1.42
C CYS A 85 -2.22 10.25 -1.08
N LEU A 86 -2.25 9.33 -2.05
CA LEU A 86 -2.39 7.90 -1.78
C LEU A 86 -1.16 7.36 -1.05
#